data_AF-A0A9R1TEZ8-F1
#
_entry.id   AF-A0A9R1TEZ8-F1
#
_cell.length_a   1.000
_cell.length_b   1.000
_cell.length_c   1.000
_cell.angle_alpha   90.00
_cell.angle_beta   90.00
_cell.angle_gamma   90.00
#
_symmetry.space_group_name_H-M   'P 1'
#
loop_
_entity.id
_entity.type
_entity.pdbx_description
1 polymer ?
#
loop_
_entity_poly.entity_id
_entity_poly.type
_entity_poly.pdbx_seq_one_letter_code
_entity_poly.pdbx_strand_id
1 'polypeptide(L)'
;MVSAAAELVVEREPEPLLKMQDTNRTFVGAEGLVRMALEQYTEILETASDPRVSDWPLMDSPIPTFLIVVLYLYGVTLLGPRMMANKKPYRLKTVLVAYNAFQVIFSLGMLYEHLMSGWLSDYSYKCQPVDYSHNPTAMRMANLCWWYFISKFTEFADTIFFVLRKKDSQVTFLHLYHHSLTPLETWICVKFIAGGHGTLGNLINNAVHVVMYAYYMLSAMGPEYQKYLWWKKHLTTVQLVQFFLVFVHSAQALVFDCGYPKLVAALLLLHSTIFFVLFSDFYLRAYRKTTTFVKQQKSE
;
A
#
# COMPACT_ATOMS: atom_id res chain seq x y z
N MET A 1 83.36 32.29 10.97
CA MET A 1 83.25 31.05 11.78
C MET A 1 83.28 31.45 13.25
N VAL A 2 82.58 30.70 14.12
CA VAL A 2 82.12 31.05 15.50
C VAL A 2 80.70 31.65 15.43
N SER A 3 79.64 31.15 16.06
CA SER A 3 79.45 30.14 17.12
C SER A 3 78.05 29.52 17.00
N ALA A 4 77.90 28.28 17.46
CA ALA A 4 76.62 27.62 17.71
C ALA A 4 76.22 27.71 19.20
N ALA A 5 74.93 27.51 19.44
CA ALA A 5 74.24 27.06 20.66
C ALA A 5 74.01 28.05 21.84
N ALA A 6 72.73 28.37 22.08
CA ALA A 6 72.06 28.30 23.39
C ALA A 6 70.53 28.40 23.22
N GLU A 7 69.81 27.49 23.89
CA GLU A 7 68.37 27.20 23.79
C GLU A 7 67.46 28.04 24.73
N LEU A 8 66.23 28.25 24.25
CA LEU A 8 64.90 28.15 24.89
C LEU A 8 64.67 28.56 26.36
N VAL A 9 63.80 29.56 26.55
CA VAL A 9 62.59 29.49 27.42
C VAL A 9 61.47 30.30 26.76
N VAL A 10 60.38 29.66 26.36
CA VAL A 10 59.13 30.31 25.93
C VAL A 10 58.16 30.27 27.10
N GLU A 11 57.78 31.45 27.61
CA GLU A 11 56.71 31.61 28.60
C GLU A 11 55.35 31.26 27.97
N ARG A 12 54.56 30.46 28.69
CA ARG A 12 53.23 29.99 28.29
C ARG A 12 52.17 30.90 28.91
N GLU A 13 51.44 31.66 28.10
CA GLU A 13 50.28 32.42 28.56
C GLU A 13 49.11 31.48 28.97
N PRO A 14 48.27 31.85 29.96
CA PRO A 14 47.14 31.02 30.37
C PRO A 14 45.99 31.12 29.36
N GLU A 15 45.47 29.96 28.92
CA GLU A 15 44.27 29.88 28.08
C GLU A 15 43.05 30.50 28.78
N PRO A 16 42.16 31.22 28.07
CA PRO A 16 40.90 31.66 28.63
C PRO A 16 39.96 30.46 28.82
N LEU A 17 39.43 30.34 30.05
CA LEU A 17 38.37 29.41 30.44
C LEU A 17 37.23 29.39 29.41
N LEU A 18 37.08 28.26 28.72
CA LEU A 18 35.90 27.94 27.94
C LEU A 18 34.70 27.94 28.90
N LYS A 19 33.89 29.02 28.88
CA LYS A 19 32.60 29.03 29.55
C LYS A 19 31.79 27.87 28.97
N MET A 20 31.52 26.86 29.80
CA MET A 20 30.45 25.88 29.55
C MET A 20 29.19 26.69 29.27
N GLN A 21 28.80 26.74 28.00
CA GLN A 21 27.49 27.22 27.62
C GLN A 21 26.50 26.22 28.21
N ASP A 22 25.81 26.64 29.26
CA ASP A 22 24.67 25.92 29.81
C ASP A 22 23.70 25.63 28.66
N THR A 23 23.74 24.40 28.13
CA THR A 23 22.73 23.87 27.23
C THR A 23 21.49 23.65 28.06
N ASN A 24 20.82 24.76 28.37
CA ASN A 24 19.50 24.78 28.94
C ASN A 24 18.63 23.86 28.09
N ARG A 25 18.22 22.74 28.69
CA ARG A 25 17.12 21.89 28.25
C ARG A 25 15.89 22.78 28.11
N THR A 26 15.72 23.42 26.97
CA THR A 26 14.51 24.15 26.64
C THR A 26 13.42 23.12 26.46
N PHE A 27 12.40 23.23 27.30
CA PHE A 27 11.06 22.67 27.11
C PHE A 27 10.76 22.65 25.60
N VAL A 28 10.75 21.46 24.99
CA VAL A 28 10.37 21.33 23.59
C VAL A 28 8.85 21.56 23.55
N GLY A 29 8.46 22.82 23.41
CA GLY A 29 7.06 23.19 23.15
C GLY A 29 6.58 22.54 21.85
N ALA A 30 5.28 22.60 21.57
CA ALA A 30 4.70 22.00 20.37
C ALA A 30 5.43 22.44 19.08
N GLU A 31 5.87 23.71 18.98
CA GLU A 31 6.66 24.21 17.85
C GLU A 31 8.03 23.54 17.72
N GLY A 32 8.71 23.29 18.83
CA GLY A 32 9.99 22.57 18.83
C GLY A 32 9.83 21.12 18.41
N LEU A 33 8.75 20.45 18.86
CA LEU A 33 8.44 19.08 18.46
C LEU A 33 8.11 19.00 16.98
N VAL A 34 7.37 20.00 16.46
CA VAL A 34 7.05 20.10 15.03
C VAL A 34 8.33 20.31 14.22
N ARG A 35 9.24 21.20 14.64
CA ARG A 35 10.52 21.40 13.95
C ARG A 35 11.37 20.14 13.94
N MET A 36 11.53 19.46 15.08
CA MET A 36 12.26 18.19 15.15
C MET A 36 11.63 17.13 14.24
N ALA A 37 10.30 17.01 14.23
CA ALA A 37 9.61 16.06 13.36
C ALA A 37 9.79 16.39 11.88
N LEU A 38 9.78 17.68 11.51
CA LEU A 38 10.02 18.14 10.14
C LEU A 38 11.47 17.89 9.71
N GLU A 39 12.45 18.21 10.56
CA GLU A 39 13.87 17.97 10.28
C GLU A 39 14.14 16.48 10.07
N GLN A 40 13.64 15.63 10.97
CA GLN A 40 13.79 14.18 10.85
C GLN A 40 13.06 13.63 9.61
N TYR A 41 11.89 14.18 9.27
CA TYR A 41 11.17 13.81 8.05
C TYR A 41 11.96 14.17 6.79
N THR A 42 12.51 15.39 6.73
CA THR A 42 13.34 15.85 5.62
C THR A 42 14.61 15.01 5.48
N GLU A 43 15.27 14.71 6.60
CA GLU A 43 16.47 13.85 6.60
C GLU A 43 16.16 12.45 6.03
N ILE A 44 15.05 11.82 6.45
CA ILE A 44 14.64 10.51 5.91
C ILE A 44 14.36 10.60 4.41
N LEU A 45 13.69 11.65 3.97
CA LEU A 45 13.42 11.84 2.55
C LEU A 45 14.69 12.02 1.74
N GLU A 46 15.62 12.85 2.20
CA GLU A 46 16.86 13.14 1.47
C GLU A 46 17.83 11.95 1.46
N THR A 47 17.88 11.17 2.55
CA THR A 47 18.88 10.11 2.71
C THR A 47 18.42 8.73 2.28
N ALA A 48 17.13 8.42 2.41
CA ALA A 48 16.62 7.07 2.22
C ALA A 48 15.64 6.91 1.04
N SER A 49 15.11 8.00 0.48
CA SER A 49 14.16 7.90 -0.63
C SER A 49 14.83 7.49 -1.94
N ASP A 50 14.06 6.81 -2.78
CA ASP A 50 14.49 6.39 -4.11
C ASP A 50 14.51 7.61 -5.05
N PRO A 51 15.69 8.05 -5.54
CA PRO A 51 15.78 9.23 -6.39
C PRO A 51 15.11 9.03 -7.75
N ARG A 52 14.86 7.79 -8.19
CA ARG A 52 14.25 7.50 -9.50
C ARG A 52 12.82 8.00 -9.62
N VAL A 53 12.13 8.14 -8.48
CA VAL A 53 10.71 8.49 -8.41
C VAL A 53 10.47 9.89 -7.86
N SER A 54 11.52 10.68 -7.57
CA SER A 54 11.40 11.97 -6.90
C SER A 54 10.42 12.90 -7.59
N ASP A 55 10.53 12.99 -8.92
CA ASP A 55 9.81 13.98 -9.73
C ASP A 55 8.47 13.44 -10.24
N TRP A 56 8.05 12.26 -9.76
CA TRP A 56 6.82 11.64 -10.22
C TRP A 56 5.61 12.21 -9.48
N PRO A 57 4.43 12.27 -10.12
CA PRO A 57 3.27 12.87 -9.48
C PRO A 57 2.95 12.20 -8.15
N LEU A 58 2.69 13.02 -7.13
CA LEU A 58 2.39 12.63 -5.74
C LEU A 58 3.57 12.03 -4.95
N MET A 59 4.80 11.98 -5.49
CA MET A 59 5.97 11.41 -4.79
C MET A 59 6.80 12.42 -3.97
N ASP A 60 6.50 13.72 -4.07
CA ASP A 60 7.18 14.76 -3.29
C ASP A 60 6.94 14.62 -1.79
N SER A 61 5.72 14.25 -1.39
CA SER A 61 5.28 14.21 0.01
C SER A 61 4.13 13.21 0.19
N PRO A 62 3.95 12.58 1.38
CA PRO A 62 2.79 11.74 1.66
C PRO A 62 1.53 12.57 1.95
N ILE A 63 1.67 13.88 2.19
CA ILE A 63 0.56 14.76 2.59
C ILE A 63 -0.58 14.74 1.56
N PRO A 64 -0.35 14.89 0.24
CA PRO A 64 -1.41 14.75 -0.75
C PRO A 64 -2.15 13.41 -0.68
N THR A 65 -1.43 12.30 -0.58
CA THR A 65 -2.01 10.95 -0.44
C THR A 65 -2.89 10.85 0.81
N PHE A 66 -2.38 11.33 1.95
CA PHE A 66 -3.12 11.34 3.21
C PHE A 66 -4.40 12.16 3.11
N LEU A 67 -4.33 13.37 2.53
CA LEU A 67 -5.50 14.23 2.31
C LEU A 67 -6.54 13.56 1.41
N ILE A 68 -6.11 12.92 0.32
CA ILE A 68 -7.00 12.16 -0.57
C ILE A 68 -7.72 11.04 0.19
N VAL A 69 -7.02 10.29 1.04
CA VAL A 69 -7.62 9.23 1.87
C VAL A 69 -8.62 9.80 2.89
N VAL A 70 -8.28 10.90 3.56
CA VAL A 70 -9.18 11.56 4.53
C VAL A 70 -10.44 12.07 3.82
N LEU A 71 -10.30 12.72 2.67
CA LEU A 71 -11.42 13.19 1.86
C LEU A 71 -12.29 12.03 1.35
N TYR A 72 -11.67 10.93 0.94
CA TYR A 72 -12.38 9.71 0.56
C TYR A 72 -13.21 9.17 1.73
N LEU A 73 -12.60 8.98 2.91
CA LEU A 73 -13.29 8.48 4.10
C LEU A 73 -14.44 9.39 4.50
N TYR A 74 -14.21 10.71 4.57
CA TYR A 74 -15.26 11.71 4.82
C TYR A 74 -16.39 11.61 3.78
N GLY A 75 -16.02 11.49 2.51
CA GLY A 75 -16.94 11.35 1.38
C GLY A 75 -17.85 10.14 1.51
N VAL A 76 -17.30 8.95 1.78
CA VAL A 76 -18.08 7.69 1.76
C VAL A 76 -18.78 7.37 3.07
N THR A 77 -18.28 7.86 4.21
CA THR A 77 -18.86 7.57 5.54
C THR A 77 -19.84 8.63 6.03
N LEU A 78 -19.66 9.89 5.62
CA LEU A 78 -20.43 11.01 6.16
C LEU A 78 -21.19 11.78 5.08
N LEU A 79 -20.48 12.35 4.11
CA LEU A 79 -21.10 13.25 3.13
C LEU A 79 -22.06 12.50 2.19
N GLY A 80 -21.59 11.42 1.58
CA GLY A 80 -22.34 10.63 0.61
C GLY A 80 -23.63 10.03 1.18
N PRO A 81 -23.61 9.34 2.34
CA PRO A 81 -24.83 8.85 2.98
C PRO A 81 -25.83 9.96 3.30
N ARG A 82 -25.38 11.14 3.77
CA ARG A 82 -26.24 12.30 4.01
C ARG A 82 -26.88 12.82 2.73
N MET A 83 -26.10 12.95 1.66
CA MET A 83 -26.62 13.38 0.34
C MET A 83 -27.62 12.39 -0.27
N MET A 84 -27.46 11.10 0.03
CA MET A 84 -28.31 10.01 -0.48
C MET A 84 -29.49 9.66 0.44
N ALA A 85 -29.62 10.29 1.61
CA ALA A 85 -30.66 10.00 2.60
C ALA A 85 -32.06 10.10 1.98
N ASN A 86 -32.35 11.22 1.31
CA ASN A 86 -33.64 11.53 0.70
C ASN A 86 -33.70 11.24 -0.82
N LYS A 87 -32.72 10.49 -1.35
CA LYS A 87 -32.65 10.13 -2.77
C LYS A 87 -32.91 8.64 -2.97
N LYS A 88 -33.47 8.29 -4.12
CA LYS A 88 -33.56 6.89 -4.57
C LYS A 88 -32.17 6.39 -5.00
N PRO A 89 -31.86 5.09 -4.84
CA PRO A 89 -30.62 4.50 -5.34
C PRO A 89 -30.41 4.78 -6.83
N TYR A 90 -29.20 5.18 -7.22
CA TYR A 90 -28.90 5.47 -8.62
C TYR A 90 -28.78 4.19 -9.45
N ARG A 91 -29.28 4.26 -10.70
CA ARG A 91 -29.19 3.17 -11.68
C ARG A 91 -27.93 3.33 -12.53
N LEU A 92 -26.80 2.84 -12.02
CA LEU A 92 -25.48 3.04 -12.62
C LEU A 92 -24.99 1.87 -13.48
N LYS A 93 -25.89 1.14 -14.15
CA LYS A 93 -25.56 -0.11 -14.86
C LYS A 93 -24.38 0.06 -15.83
N THR A 94 -24.51 0.96 -16.80
CA THR A 94 -23.50 1.19 -17.84
C THR A 94 -22.19 1.70 -17.26
N VAL A 95 -22.27 2.61 -16.29
CA VAL A 95 -21.09 3.16 -15.61
C VAL A 95 -20.32 2.06 -14.89
N LEU A 96 -21.01 1.17 -14.16
CA LEU A 96 -20.39 0.03 -13.49
C LEU A 96 -19.74 -0.92 -14.49
N VAL A 97 -20.42 -1.26 -15.59
CA VAL A 97 -19.84 -2.16 -16.60
C VAL A 97 -18.56 -1.56 -17.19
N ALA A 98 -18.59 -0.28 -17.59
CA ALA A 98 -17.43 0.41 -18.14
C ALA A 98 -16.28 0.53 -17.14
N TYR A 99 -16.58 0.90 -15.89
CA TYR A 99 -15.60 0.99 -14.81
C TYR A 99 -14.94 -0.35 -14.52
N ASN A 100 -15.72 -1.42 -14.36
CA ASN A 100 -15.16 -2.75 -14.08
C ASN A 100 -14.36 -3.28 -15.28
N ALA A 101 -14.79 -2.98 -16.52
CA ALA A 101 -14.00 -3.31 -17.72
C ALA A 101 -12.65 -2.58 -17.73
N PHE A 102 -12.64 -1.29 -17.40
CA PHE A 102 -11.41 -0.52 -17.23
C PHE A 102 -10.51 -1.15 -16.16
N GLN A 103 -11.05 -1.50 -14.98
CA GLN A 103 -10.25 -2.12 -13.92
C GLN A 103 -9.67 -3.48 -14.33
N VAL A 104 -10.41 -4.28 -15.11
CA VAL A 104 -9.88 -5.54 -15.70
C VAL A 104 -8.70 -5.26 -16.62
N ILE A 105 -8.85 -4.34 -17.58
CA ILE A 105 -7.80 -4.01 -18.55
C ILE A 105 -6.57 -3.44 -17.84
N PHE A 106 -6.79 -2.53 -16.89
CA PHE A 106 -5.70 -1.90 -16.15
C PHE A 106 -4.96 -2.92 -15.26
N SER A 107 -5.69 -3.83 -14.62
CA SER A 107 -5.09 -4.94 -13.86
C SER A 107 -4.33 -5.93 -14.73
N LEU A 108 -4.83 -6.23 -15.93
CA LEU A 108 -4.13 -7.07 -16.92
C LEU A 108 -2.84 -6.40 -17.40
N GLY A 109 -2.88 -5.09 -17.68
CA GLY A 109 -1.71 -4.33 -18.06
C GLY A 109 -0.64 -4.35 -16.96
N MET A 110 -1.02 -4.07 -15.72
CA MET A 110 -0.11 -4.16 -14.58
C MET A 110 0.41 -5.58 -14.34
N LEU A 111 -0.41 -6.62 -14.53
CA LEU A 111 0.03 -8.01 -14.42
C LEU A 111 1.11 -8.33 -15.46
N TYR A 112 0.89 -7.94 -16.71
CA TYR A 112 1.86 -8.09 -17.79
C TYR A 112 3.16 -7.35 -17.47
N GLU A 113 3.07 -6.10 -17.00
CA GLU A 113 4.23 -5.32 -16.60
C GLU A 113 5.00 -5.97 -15.44
N HIS A 114 4.33 -6.57 -14.43
CA HIS A 114 5.02 -7.22 -13.32
C HIS A 114 5.82 -8.43 -13.81
N LEU A 115 5.22 -9.23 -14.69
CA LEU A 115 5.87 -10.38 -15.32
C LEU A 115 7.11 -9.94 -16.09
N MET A 116 6.96 -8.92 -16.95
CA MET A 116 8.03 -8.46 -17.84
C MET A 116 9.08 -7.56 -17.17
N SER A 117 8.83 -7.10 -15.94
CA SER A 117 9.78 -6.28 -15.17
C SER A 117 10.66 -7.10 -14.23
N GLY A 118 10.54 -8.43 -14.23
CA GLY A 118 11.46 -9.31 -13.52
C GLY A 118 10.88 -10.66 -13.12
N TRP A 119 9.59 -10.75 -12.78
CA TRP A 119 9.00 -11.98 -12.23
C TRP A 119 8.95 -13.15 -13.22
N LEU A 120 8.95 -12.89 -14.52
CA LEU A 120 9.06 -13.93 -15.56
C LEU A 120 10.52 -14.24 -15.94
N SER A 121 11.48 -13.39 -15.57
CA SER A 121 12.89 -13.52 -15.94
C SER A 121 13.80 -13.74 -14.73
N ASP A 122 14.31 -12.66 -14.15
CA ASP A 122 15.53 -12.66 -13.35
C ASP A 122 15.26 -12.60 -11.84
N TYR A 123 14.00 -12.40 -11.43
CA TYR A 123 13.65 -12.30 -10.03
C TYR A 123 13.66 -13.66 -9.32
N SER A 124 14.28 -13.68 -8.15
CA SER A 124 14.28 -14.81 -7.23
C SER A 124 12.96 -14.88 -6.46
N TYR A 125 12.26 -16.00 -6.57
CA TYR A 125 11.07 -16.32 -5.76
C TYR A 125 11.38 -16.66 -4.29
N LYS A 126 12.66 -16.65 -3.88
CA LYS A 126 13.06 -16.89 -2.48
C LYS A 126 13.27 -15.60 -1.71
N CYS A 127 14.07 -14.70 -2.29
CA CYS A 127 14.40 -13.40 -1.71
C CYS A 127 14.93 -12.52 -2.83
N GLN A 128 14.30 -11.37 -3.05
CA GLN A 128 14.64 -10.48 -4.15
C GLN A 128 14.95 -9.06 -3.65
N PRO A 129 16.19 -8.55 -3.81
CA PRO A 129 16.49 -7.16 -3.52
C PRO A 129 15.79 -6.20 -4.48
N VAL A 130 15.73 -4.94 -4.08
CA VAL A 130 15.35 -3.84 -4.97
C VAL A 130 16.58 -3.48 -5.81
N ASP A 131 16.42 -3.44 -7.13
CA ASP A 131 17.42 -2.85 -8.03
C ASP A 131 17.14 -1.36 -8.14
N TYR A 132 18.02 -0.52 -7.57
CA TYR A 132 17.93 0.95 -7.58
C TYR A 132 18.64 1.60 -8.77
N SER A 133 19.12 0.82 -9.74
CA SER A 133 19.74 1.39 -10.94
C SER A 133 18.70 2.00 -11.89
N HIS A 134 19.21 2.75 -12.87
CA HIS A 134 18.40 3.35 -13.94
C HIS A 134 18.34 2.46 -15.20
N ASN A 135 18.62 1.16 -15.07
CA ASN A 135 18.51 0.26 -16.20
C ASN A 135 17.03 0.11 -16.63
N PRO A 136 16.75 -0.27 -17.90
CA PRO A 136 15.38 -0.32 -18.41
C PRO A 136 14.43 -1.20 -17.58
N THR A 137 14.88 -2.35 -17.10
CA THR A 137 14.05 -3.29 -16.32
C THR A 137 13.74 -2.74 -14.93
N ALA A 138 14.72 -2.14 -14.26
CA ALA A 138 14.58 -1.52 -12.94
C ALA A 138 13.64 -0.31 -13.00
N MET A 139 13.81 0.57 -14.00
CA MET A 139 12.91 1.71 -14.22
C MET A 139 11.49 1.26 -14.59
N ARG A 140 11.36 0.17 -15.35
CA ARG A 140 10.05 -0.42 -15.68
C ARG A 140 9.33 -0.92 -14.42
N MET A 141 10.03 -1.62 -13.53
CA MET A 141 9.48 -2.06 -12.24
C MET A 141 9.09 -0.87 -11.36
N ALA A 142 9.95 0.15 -11.26
CA ALA A 142 9.64 1.34 -10.46
C ALA A 142 8.39 2.05 -11.00
N ASN A 143 8.30 2.25 -12.31
CA ASN A 143 7.15 2.87 -12.97
C ASN A 143 5.87 2.08 -12.73
N LEU A 144 5.95 0.74 -12.80
CA LEU A 144 4.85 -0.14 -12.45
C LEU A 144 4.42 0.00 -10.99
N CYS A 145 5.36 0.10 -10.04
CA CYS A 145 5.01 0.33 -8.64
C CYS A 145 4.22 1.64 -8.47
N TRP A 146 4.59 2.69 -9.20
CA TRP A 146 3.83 3.94 -9.21
C TRP A 146 2.44 3.79 -9.85
N TRP A 147 2.31 3.09 -10.99
CA TRP A 147 1.00 2.80 -11.58
C TRP A 147 0.11 1.96 -10.65
N TYR A 148 0.72 1.02 -9.91
CA TYR A 148 0.02 0.25 -8.89
C TYR A 148 -0.47 1.15 -7.75
N PHE A 149 0.34 2.11 -7.28
CA PHE A 149 -0.09 3.14 -6.35
C PHE A 149 -1.26 3.97 -6.91
N ILE A 150 -1.17 4.45 -8.15
CA ILE A 150 -2.26 5.18 -8.81
C ILE A 150 -3.54 4.33 -8.89
N SER A 151 -3.42 3.02 -9.14
CA SER A 151 -4.57 2.12 -9.18
C SER A 151 -5.34 2.08 -7.86
N LYS A 152 -4.69 2.23 -6.70
CA LYS A 152 -5.41 2.23 -5.42
C LYS A 152 -6.41 3.37 -5.31
N PHE A 153 -6.15 4.52 -5.95
CA PHE A 153 -7.11 5.62 -6.01
C PHE A 153 -8.27 5.36 -6.96
N THR A 154 -8.04 4.65 -8.07
CA THR A 154 -9.14 4.32 -9.00
C THR A 154 -10.15 3.38 -8.33
N GLU A 155 -9.68 2.52 -7.43
CA GLU A 155 -10.49 1.58 -6.64
C GLU A 155 -11.40 2.27 -5.61
N PHE A 156 -11.16 3.55 -5.26
CA PHE A 156 -12.08 4.31 -4.38
C PHE A 156 -13.49 4.42 -4.96
N ALA A 157 -13.59 4.35 -6.30
CA ALA A 157 -14.85 4.36 -7.00
C ALA A 157 -15.77 3.20 -6.57
N ASP A 158 -15.23 2.05 -6.14
CA ASP A 158 -16.02 0.91 -5.65
C ASP A 158 -16.95 1.34 -4.52
N THR A 159 -16.39 2.00 -3.51
CA THR A 159 -17.12 2.46 -2.33
C THR A 159 -18.08 3.59 -2.67
N ILE A 160 -17.67 4.50 -3.55
CA ILE A 160 -18.53 5.58 -4.05
C ILE A 160 -19.77 4.97 -4.72
N PHE A 161 -19.60 3.94 -5.56
CA PHE A 161 -20.73 3.25 -6.17
C PHE A 161 -21.62 2.52 -5.17
N PHE A 162 -21.07 1.96 -4.08
CA PHE A 162 -21.89 1.38 -3.01
C PHE A 162 -22.79 2.44 -2.37
N VAL A 163 -22.23 3.61 -2.03
CA VAL A 163 -22.97 4.72 -1.42
C VAL A 163 -24.06 5.25 -2.36
N LEU A 164 -23.72 5.53 -3.63
CA LEU A 164 -24.68 6.04 -4.62
C LEU A 164 -25.81 5.04 -4.94
N ARG A 165 -25.57 3.74 -4.73
CA ARG A 165 -26.57 2.67 -4.91
C ARG A 165 -27.24 2.25 -3.61
N LYS A 166 -26.98 2.93 -2.50
CA LYS A 166 -27.46 2.61 -1.14
C LYS A 166 -27.24 1.13 -0.80
N LYS A 167 -26.02 0.66 -1.06
CA LYS A 167 -25.54 -0.70 -0.74
C LYS A 167 -24.67 -0.66 0.52
N ASP A 168 -25.24 -0.12 1.59
CA ASP A 168 -24.52 0.15 2.84
C ASP A 168 -23.92 -1.13 3.46
N SER A 169 -24.55 -2.29 3.23
CA SER A 169 -24.00 -3.60 3.63
C SER A 169 -22.66 -3.97 2.97
N GLN A 170 -22.28 -3.29 1.89
CA GLN A 170 -20.99 -3.47 1.22
C GLN A 170 -19.91 -2.51 1.76
N VAL A 171 -20.30 -1.40 2.40
CA VAL A 171 -19.40 -0.44 3.04
C VAL A 171 -19.01 -0.97 4.43
N THR A 172 -18.21 -2.02 4.44
CA THR A 172 -17.79 -2.71 5.67
C THR A 172 -16.50 -2.11 6.23
N PHE A 173 -16.20 -2.38 7.51
CA PHE A 173 -14.91 -2.02 8.10
C PHE A 173 -13.74 -2.61 7.30
N LEU A 174 -13.82 -3.88 6.89
CA LEU A 174 -12.79 -4.53 6.07
C LEU A 174 -12.54 -3.76 4.76
N HIS A 175 -13.62 -3.38 4.07
CA HIS A 175 -13.54 -2.64 2.81
C HIS A 175 -12.90 -1.25 3.02
N LEU A 176 -13.36 -0.51 4.02
CA LEU A 176 -12.82 0.82 4.31
C LEU A 176 -11.38 0.78 4.82
N TYR A 177 -11.04 -0.18 5.67
CA TYR A 177 -9.68 -0.42 6.13
C TYR A 177 -8.74 -0.70 4.96
N HIS A 178 -9.15 -1.62 4.06
CA HIS A 178 -8.37 -1.95 2.87
C HIS A 178 -8.12 -0.73 1.97
N HIS A 179 -9.18 -0.05 1.53
CA HIS A 179 -9.04 1.05 0.57
C HIS A 179 -8.46 2.33 1.19
N SER A 180 -8.43 2.49 2.51
CA SER A 180 -7.73 3.62 3.13
C SER A 180 -6.24 3.35 3.33
N LEU A 181 -5.86 2.13 3.71
CA LEU A 181 -4.48 1.82 4.07
C LEU A 181 -3.60 1.48 2.86
N THR A 182 -4.13 0.77 1.87
CA THR A 182 -3.38 0.37 0.66
C THR A 182 -2.74 1.54 -0.12
N PRO A 183 -3.39 2.70 -0.38
CA PRO A 183 -2.71 3.83 -1.03
C PRO A 183 -1.60 4.45 -0.16
N LEU A 184 -1.75 4.44 1.17
CA LEU A 184 -0.72 4.97 2.08
C LEU A 184 0.50 4.05 2.11
N GLU A 185 0.27 2.74 2.23
CA GLU A 185 1.32 1.73 2.19
C GLU A 185 2.07 1.76 0.85
N THR A 186 1.33 1.76 -0.27
CA THR A 186 1.95 1.77 -1.60
C THR A 186 2.72 3.06 -1.86
N TRP A 187 2.30 4.22 -1.32
CA TRP A 187 3.10 5.44 -1.38
C TRP A 187 4.48 5.25 -0.72
N ILE A 188 4.51 4.67 0.49
CA ILE A 188 5.78 4.37 1.20
C ILE A 188 6.61 3.40 0.36
N CYS A 189 6.01 2.33 -0.15
CA CYS A 189 6.73 1.36 -0.96
C CYS A 189 7.31 1.98 -2.23
N VAL A 190 6.58 2.82 -2.95
CA VAL A 190 7.11 3.50 -4.15
C VAL A 190 8.22 4.48 -3.77
N LYS A 191 8.04 5.25 -2.69
CA LYS A 191 9.02 6.28 -2.31
C LYS A 191 10.36 5.71 -1.86
N PHE A 192 10.38 4.51 -1.28
CA PHE A 192 11.58 3.97 -0.63
C PHE A 192 12.07 2.63 -1.22
N ILE A 193 11.18 1.79 -1.75
CA ILE A 193 11.49 0.41 -2.15
C ILE A 193 10.72 0.00 -3.43
N ALA A 194 10.83 0.81 -4.49
CA ALA A 194 10.13 0.59 -5.75
C ALA A 194 10.69 -0.62 -6.55
N GLY A 195 10.39 -1.83 -6.09
CA GLY A 195 10.78 -3.09 -6.73
C GLY A 195 11.00 -4.23 -5.75
N GLY A 196 11.59 -5.31 -6.24
CA GLY A 196 12.05 -6.42 -5.41
C GLY A 196 10.93 -7.23 -4.73
N HIS A 197 11.26 -7.82 -3.58
CA HIS A 197 10.47 -8.86 -2.90
C HIS A 197 8.99 -8.52 -2.68
N GLY A 198 8.69 -7.27 -2.29
CA GLY A 198 7.32 -6.83 -2.02
C GLY A 198 6.41 -6.88 -3.25
N THR A 199 6.96 -6.80 -4.46
CA THR A 199 6.16 -6.69 -5.70
C THR A 199 5.51 -7.99 -6.16
N LEU A 200 5.88 -9.17 -5.59
CA LEU A 200 5.16 -10.41 -5.88
C LEU A 200 3.72 -10.33 -5.35
N GLY A 201 3.53 -9.68 -4.20
CA GLY A 201 2.20 -9.45 -3.64
C GLY A 201 1.32 -8.65 -4.60
N ASN A 202 1.90 -7.61 -5.22
CA ASN A 202 1.22 -6.80 -6.23
C ASN A 202 0.89 -7.63 -7.48
N LEU A 203 1.84 -8.42 -7.99
CA LEU A 203 1.61 -9.33 -9.14
C LEU A 203 0.42 -10.25 -8.89
N ILE A 204 0.39 -10.95 -7.75
CA ILE A 204 -0.71 -11.86 -7.40
C ILE A 204 -2.01 -11.07 -7.20
N ASN A 205 -1.96 -9.90 -6.55
CA ASN A 205 -3.12 -9.03 -6.39
C ASN A 205 -3.73 -8.61 -7.74
N ASN A 206 -2.90 -8.18 -8.70
CA ASN A 206 -3.36 -7.84 -10.04
C ASN A 206 -4.04 -9.03 -10.74
N ALA A 207 -3.47 -10.23 -10.64
CA ALA A 207 -4.10 -11.44 -11.19
C ALA A 207 -5.48 -11.71 -10.57
N VAL A 208 -5.63 -11.56 -9.25
CA VAL A 208 -6.92 -11.71 -8.57
C VAL A 208 -7.88 -10.58 -8.91
N HIS A 209 -7.40 -9.34 -9.04
CA HIS A 209 -8.20 -8.17 -9.42
C HIS A 209 -8.78 -8.33 -10.83
N VAL A 210 -8.06 -8.93 -11.78
CA VAL A 210 -8.61 -9.29 -13.10
C VAL A 210 -9.86 -10.17 -12.94
N VAL A 211 -9.77 -11.23 -12.14
CA VAL A 211 -10.89 -12.16 -11.93
C VAL A 211 -12.04 -11.50 -11.15
N MET A 212 -11.71 -10.72 -10.12
CA MET A 212 -12.67 -10.04 -9.27
C MET A 212 -13.46 -8.97 -10.02
N TYR A 213 -12.78 -8.09 -10.77
CA TYR A 213 -13.45 -7.05 -11.55
C TYR A 213 -14.20 -7.64 -12.74
N ALA A 214 -13.75 -8.74 -13.34
CA ALA A 214 -14.54 -9.47 -14.33
C ALA A 214 -15.84 -10.02 -13.71
N TYR A 215 -15.79 -10.58 -12.50
CA TYR A 215 -16.98 -10.98 -11.75
C TYR A 215 -17.92 -9.78 -11.52
N TYR A 216 -17.41 -8.65 -11.05
CA TYR A 216 -18.22 -7.46 -10.81
C TYR A 216 -18.83 -6.88 -12.07
N MET A 217 -18.08 -6.84 -13.18
CA MET A 217 -18.56 -6.45 -14.50
C MET A 217 -19.76 -7.31 -14.93
N LEU A 218 -19.60 -8.64 -14.92
CA LEU A 218 -20.66 -9.59 -15.28
C LEU A 218 -21.87 -9.47 -14.35
N SER A 219 -21.63 -9.24 -13.05
CA SER A 219 -22.71 -9.03 -12.08
C SER A 219 -23.50 -7.75 -12.35
N ALA A 220 -22.84 -6.71 -12.88
CA ALA A 220 -23.48 -5.44 -13.24
C ALA A 220 -24.30 -5.54 -14.54
N MET A 221 -24.00 -6.47 -15.44
CA MET A 221 -24.73 -6.66 -16.70
C MET A 221 -26.19 -7.12 -16.52
N GLY A 222 -26.57 -7.57 -15.32
CA GLY A 222 -27.96 -7.80 -14.92
C GLY A 222 -28.31 -9.28 -14.72
N PRO A 223 -29.59 -9.58 -14.42
CA PRO A 223 -30.04 -10.93 -14.05
C PRO A 223 -29.73 -12.01 -15.09
N GLU A 224 -29.75 -11.63 -16.37
CA GLU A 224 -29.43 -12.49 -17.51
C GLU A 224 -28.01 -13.09 -17.42
N TYR A 225 -27.06 -12.34 -16.84
CA TYR A 225 -25.67 -12.77 -16.67
C TYR A 225 -25.41 -13.31 -15.26
N GLN A 226 -26.05 -12.74 -14.23
CA GLN A 226 -25.87 -13.14 -12.83
C GLN A 226 -26.15 -14.63 -12.58
N LYS A 227 -27.09 -15.23 -13.33
CA LYS A 227 -27.41 -16.66 -13.23
C LYS A 227 -26.22 -17.59 -13.52
N TYR A 228 -25.22 -17.13 -14.27
CA TYR A 228 -24.01 -17.89 -14.58
C TYR A 228 -22.88 -17.69 -13.55
N LEU A 229 -23.05 -16.82 -12.56
CA LEU A 229 -22.04 -16.48 -11.55
C LEU A 229 -22.06 -17.40 -10.34
N TRP A 230 -22.23 -18.71 -10.57
CA TRP A 230 -22.27 -19.74 -9.52
C TRP A 230 -20.95 -19.85 -8.74
N TRP A 231 -19.85 -19.40 -9.33
CA TRP A 231 -18.48 -19.49 -8.79
C TRP A 231 -18.10 -18.35 -7.84
N LYS A 232 -19.05 -17.52 -7.38
CA LYS A 232 -18.80 -16.46 -6.39
C LYS A 232 -17.99 -16.93 -5.18
N LYS A 233 -18.29 -18.14 -4.67
CA LYS A 233 -17.56 -18.71 -3.51
C LYS A 233 -16.10 -19.00 -3.84
N HIS A 234 -15.81 -19.49 -5.05
CA HIS A 234 -14.46 -19.77 -5.51
C HIS A 234 -13.63 -18.49 -5.65
N LEU A 235 -14.25 -17.37 -6.02
CA LEU A 235 -13.57 -16.07 -6.03
C LEU A 235 -13.01 -15.72 -4.63
N THR A 236 -13.82 -15.87 -3.58
CA THR A 236 -13.35 -15.63 -2.21
C THR A 236 -12.28 -16.64 -1.78
N THR A 237 -12.38 -17.90 -2.22
CA THR A 237 -11.31 -18.89 -1.99
C THR A 237 -10.00 -18.45 -2.65
N VAL A 238 -10.03 -17.95 -3.89
CA VAL A 238 -8.83 -17.44 -4.58
C VAL A 238 -8.22 -16.26 -3.83
N GLN A 239 -9.02 -15.34 -3.30
CA GLN A 239 -8.53 -14.22 -2.47
C GLN A 239 -7.84 -14.71 -1.18
N LEU A 240 -8.40 -15.71 -0.50
CA LEU A 240 -7.78 -16.30 0.69
C LEU A 240 -6.46 -17.00 0.36
N VAL A 241 -6.40 -17.72 -0.76
CA VAL A 241 -5.17 -18.35 -1.25
C VAL A 241 -4.11 -17.30 -1.59
N GLN A 242 -4.49 -16.18 -2.22
CA GLN A 242 -3.59 -15.05 -2.44
C GLN A 242 -2.95 -14.58 -1.13
N PHE A 243 -3.75 -14.27 -0.10
CA PHE A 243 -3.20 -13.78 1.17
C PHE A 243 -2.24 -14.77 1.81
N PHE A 244 -2.56 -16.07 1.74
CA PHE A 244 -1.68 -17.12 2.23
C PHE A 244 -0.35 -17.17 1.45
N LEU A 245 -0.39 -17.13 0.12
CA LEU A 245 0.82 -17.14 -0.72
C LEU A 245 1.69 -15.90 -0.46
N VAL A 246 1.07 -14.71 -0.37
CA VAL A 246 1.78 -13.46 -0.07
C VAL A 246 2.39 -13.49 1.33
N PHE A 247 1.68 -14.05 2.32
CA PHE A 247 2.22 -14.24 3.67
C PHE A 247 3.46 -15.13 3.67
N VAL A 248 3.38 -16.31 3.04
CA VAL A 248 4.51 -17.26 2.98
C VAL A 248 5.70 -16.62 2.27
N HIS A 249 5.48 -15.98 1.12
CA HIS A 249 6.54 -15.29 0.40
C HIS A 249 7.16 -14.16 1.23
N SER A 250 6.34 -13.30 1.84
CA SER A 250 6.83 -12.19 2.66
C SER A 250 7.66 -12.65 3.86
N ALA A 251 7.29 -13.78 4.47
CA ALA A 251 8.05 -14.38 5.57
C ALA A 251 9.47 -14.81 5.15
N GLN A 252 9.68 -15.20 3.88
CA GLN A 252 11.00 -15.59 3.39
C GLN A 252 12.02 -14.45 3.46
N ALA A 253 11.61 -13.19 3.24
CA ALA A 253 12.50 -12.02 3.33
C ALA A 253 12.99 -11.72 4.76
N LEU A 254 12.38 -12.31 5.79
CA LEU A 254 12.89 -12.22 7.16
C LEU A 254 13.91 -13.32 7.47
N VAL A 255 13.84 -14.45 6.76
CA VAL A 255 14.69 -15.62 6.96
C VAL A 255 15.97 -15.54 6.14
N PHE A 256 15.84 -15.18 4.85
CA PHE A 256 16.97 -15.10 3.94
C PHE A 256 17.55 -13.69 3.91
N ASP A 257 18.87 -13.59 3.88
CA ASP A 257 19.56 -12.32 3.70
C ASP A 257 19.87 -12.11 2.22
N CYS A 258 19.16 -11.17 1.60
CA CYS A 258 19.39 -10.76 0.21
C CYS A 258 19.50 -9.24 0.05
N GLY A 259 19.71 -8.50 1.15
CA GLY A 259 19.74 -7.03 1.12
C GLY A 259 18.36 -6.36 1.01
N TYR A 260 17.26 -7.12 1.04
CA TYR A 260 15.93 -6.53 1.17
C TYR A 260 15.70 -6.01 2.61
N PRO A 261 15.18 -4.79 2.82
CA PRO A 261 15.06 -4.22 4.16
C PRO A 261 14.14 -5.04 5.08
N LYS A 262 14.72 -5.67 6.11
CA LYS A 262 13.98 -6.56 7.03
C LYS A 262 12.86 -5.86 7.80
N LEU A 263 13.06 -4.58 8.15
CA LEU A 263 12.01 -3.78 8.80
C LEU A 263 10.78 -3.65 7.89
N VAL A 264 10.99 -3.37 6.61
CA VAL A 264 9.89 -3.25 5.65
C VAL A 264 9.22 -4.60 5.41
N ALA A 265 10.00 -5.68 5.28
CA ALA A 265 9.46 -7.03 5.21
C ALA A 265 8.59 -7.39 6.43
N ALA A 266 9.02 -7.01 7.64
CA ALA A 266 8.27 -7.25 8.87
C ALA A 266 6.94 -6.47 8.91
N LEU A 267 6.95 -5.20 8.48
CA LEU A 267 5.74 -4.37 8.39
C LEU A 267 4.75 -4.92 7.36
N LEU A 268 5.22 -5.32 6.18
CA LEU A 268 4.39 -5.95 5.14
C LEU A 268 3.80 -7.28 5.62
N LEU A 269 4.57 -8.08 6.37
CA LEU A 269 4.09 -9.34 6.94
C LEU A 269 3.03 -9.11 8.02
N LEU A 270 3.24 -8.12 8.90
CA LEU A 270 2.25 -7.71 9.89
C LEU A 270 0.94 -7.30 9.21
N HIS A 271 1.02 -6.47 8.17
CA HIS A 271 -0.14 -6.04 7.42
C HIS A 271 -0.87 -7.21 6.73
N SER A 272 -0.13 -8.09 6.07
CA SER A 272 -0.67 -9.33 5.47
C SER A 272 -1.39 -10.21 6.50
N THR A 273 -0.86 -10.29 7.72
CA THR A 273 -1.48 -11.03 8.83
C THR A 273 -2.83 -10.42 9.23
N ILE A 274 -2.91 -9.09 9.37
CA ILE A 274 -4.16 -8.38 9.68
C ILE A 274 -5.21 -8.68 8.61
N PHE A 275 -4.85 -8.59 7.32
CA PHE A 275 -5.77 -8.91 6.23
C PHE A 275 -6.25 -10.36 6.27
N PHE A 276 -5.34 -11.31 6.48
CA PHE A 276 -5.68 -12.72 6.56
C PHE A 276 -6.72 -12.98 7.65
N VAL A 277 -6.58 -12.36 8.83
CA VAL A 277 -7.55 -12.47 9.93
C VAL A 277 -8.90 -11.85 9.54
N LEU A 278 -8.90 -10.63 9.00
CA LEU A 278 -10.16 -9.95 8.62
C LEU A 278 -10.92 -10.68 7.51
N PHE A 279 -10.22 -11.19 6.49
CA PHE A 279 -10.83 -11.98 5.42
C PHE A 279 -11.32 -13.34 5.90
N SER A 280 -10.59 -13.98 6.83
CA SER A 280 -11.03 -15.22 7.45
C SER A 280 -12.31 -15.02 8.25
N ASP A 281 -12.41 -13.95 9.05
CA ASP A 281 -13.64 -13.58 9.76
C ASP A 281 -14.81 -13.32 8.79
N PHE A 282 -14.57 -12.55 7.72
CA PHE A 282 -15.57 -12.32 6.67
C PHE A 282 -16.06 -13.64 6.05
N TYR A 283 -15.14 -14.52 5.64
CA TYR A 283 -15.49 -15.81 5.02
C TYR A 283 -16.33 -16.68 5.97
N LEU A 284 -15.93 -16.76 7.24
CA LEU A 284 -16.66 -17.52 8.26
C LEU A 284 -18.07 -16.96 8.46
N ARG A 285 -18.24 -15.64 8.53
CA ARG A 285 -19.56 -15.00 8.69
C ARG A 285 -20.44 -15.16 7.45
N ALA A 286 -19.87 -15.02 6.26
CA ALA A 286 -20.62 -15.04 5.00
C ALA A 286 -21.07 -16.44 4.58
N TYR A 287 -20.26 -17.48 4.84
CA TYR A 287 -20.51 -18.83 4.29
C TYR A 287 -20.79 -19.91 5.33
N ARG A 288 -20.34 -19.76 6.59
CA ARG A 288 -20.53 -20.79 7.61
C ARG A 288 -21.95 -20.77 8.19
N LYS A 289 -22.59 -19.59 8.29
CA LYS A 289 -24.01 -19.47 8.70
C LYS A 289 -24.98 -20.11 7.69
N THR A 290 -24.71 -20.03 6.39
CA THR A 290 -25.56 -20.64 5.35
C THR A 290 -25.60 -22.16 5.45
N THR A 291 -24.53 -22.79 5.94
CA THR A 291 -24.44 -24.26 6.05
C THR A 291 -25.27 -24.80 7.21
N THR A 292 -25.41 -24.04 8.30
CA THR A 292 -26.23 -24.43 9.47
C THR A 292 -27.73 -24.39 9.15
N PHE A 293 -28.20 -23.35 8.46
CA PHE A 293 -29.60 -23.24 8.03
C PHE A 293 -29.99 -24.33 7.01
N VAL A 294 -29.12 -24.65 6.04
CA VAL A 294 -29.37 -25.73 5.06
C VAL A 294 -29.34 -27.12 5.71
N LYS A 295 -28.58 -27.32 6.80
CA LYS A 295 -28.63 -28.56 7.57
C LYS A 295 -29.90 -28.70 8.40
N GLN A 296 -30.40 -27.63 9.03
CA GLN A 296 -31.65 -27.65 9.79
C GLN A 296 -32.87 -27.90 8.90
N GLN A 297 -32.92 -27.34 7.69
CA GLN A 297 -34.01 -27.58 6.74
C GLN A 297 -33.99 -28.96 6.06
N LYS A 298 -32.90 -29.73 6.19
CA LYS A 298 -32.82 -31.12 5.70
C LYS A 298 -33.06 -32.15 6.81
N SER A 299 -33.22 -31.70 8.05
CA SER A 299 -33.49 -32.54 9.23
C SER A 299 -34.91 -32.37 9.78
N GLU A 300 -35.75 -31.57 9.12
CA GLU A 300 -37.20 -31.49 9.26
C GLU A 300 -37.86 -32.13 8.04
#